data_AF-A0A6L9ZYU2-F1
#
_entry.id   AF-A0A6L9ZYU2-F1
#
_cell.length_a   1.000
_cell.length_b   1.000
_cell.length_c   1.000
_cell.angle_alpha   90.00
_cell.angle_beta   90.00
_cell.angle_gamma   90.00
#
_symmetry.space_group_name_H-M   'P 1'
#
loop_
_entity.id
_entity.type
_entity.pdbx_description
1 polymer ?
#
loop_
_entity_poly.entity_id
_entity_poly.type
_entity_poly.pdbx_seq_one_letter_code
_entity_poly.pdbx_strand_id
1 'polypeptide(L)'
;MHDGWNYFQQRGYGFPRFKKFGQMKSMLFPQFKTNPITGWQISLPKIGIIPINLHRPIPEGFVVKQARVLRKADRWEVVLTIESEVSRPEAQPHGEAIGIDLGLEKFLTTSDREFIARPRFLTSLYRELELLRVT
;
A
#
# COMPACT_ATOMS: atom_id res chain seq x y z
N MET A 1 15.37 4.62 24.71
CA MET A 1 14.21 4.32 25.59
C MET A 1 13.75 5.56 26.37
N HIS A 2 14.65 6.50 26.67
CA HIS A 2 14.33 7.76 27.36
C HIS A 2 13.50 8.74 26.50
N ASP A 3 13.71 8.79 25.18
CA ASP A 3 13.08 9.82 24.33
C ASP A 3 11.56 9.65 24.17
N GLY A 4 11.09 8.39 24.08
CA GLY A 4 9.66 8.09 24.00
C GLY A 4 8.91 8.49 25.27
N TRP A 5 9.52 8.28 26.45
CA TRP A 5 8.95 8.63 27.75
C TRP A 5 8.74 10.14 27.89
N ASN A 6 9.78 10.93 27.60
CA ASN A 6 9.71 12.38 27.66
C ASN A 6 8.68 12.95 26.67
N TYR A 7 8.59 12.37 25.47
CA TYR A 7 7.62 12.78 24.46
C TYR A 7 6.16 12.58 24.90
N PHE A 8 5.82 11.46 25.53
CA PHE A 8 4.45 11.21 26.02
C PHE A 8 4.07 12.13 27.18
N GLN A 9 5.00 12.43 28.09
CA GLN A 9 4.76 13.37 29.18
C GLN A 9 4.55 14.81 28.68
N GLN A 10 5.40 15.30 27.76
CA GLN A 10 5.28 16.67 27.22
C GLN A 10 3.98 16.92 26.46
N ARG A 11 3.44 15.90 25.78
CA ARG A 11 2.20 16.01 24.99
C ARG A 11 0.92 15.90 25.84
N GLY A 12 1.02 15.58 27.14
CA GLY A 12 -0.14 15.47 28.03
C GLY A 12 -1.04 14.25 27.79
N TYR A 13 -0.57 13.23 27.06
CA TYR A 13 -1.36 12.00 26.80
C TYR A 13 -1.42 11.03 27.99
N GLY A 14 -0.75 11.36 29.09
CA GLY A 14 -0.67 10.51 30.29
C GLY A 14 0.22 9.28 30.09
N PHE A 15 0.20 8.38 31.07
CA PHE A 15 0.97 7.14 31.02
C PHE A 15 0.47 6.23 29.88
N PRO A 16 1.38 5.56 29.13
CA PRO A 16 0.98 4.53 28.18
C PRO A 16 0.08 3.49 28.84
N ARG A 17 -1.09 3.25 28.26
CA ARG A 17 -2.02 2.21 28.73
C ARG A 17 -1.92 0.99 27.83
N PHE A 18 -1.92 -0.19 28.44
CA PHE A 18 -2.03 -1.44 27.70
C PHE A 18 -3.36 -1.46 26.91
N LYS A 19 -3.29 -1.89 25.65
CA LYS A 19 -4.51 -2.18 24.87
C LYS A 19 -5.19 -3.41 25.45
N LYS A 20 -6.53 -3.41 25.50
CA LYS A 20 -7.29 -4.60 25.92
C LYS A 20 -7.13 -5.71 24.89
N PHE A 21 -7.32 -6.96 25.33
CA PHE A 21 -7.37 -8.11 24.43
C PHE A 21 -8.38 -7.87 23.30
N GLY A 22 -8.02 -8.25 22.07
CA GLY A 22 -8.84 -8.03 20.87
C GLY A 22 -8.85 -6.61 20.29
N GLN A 23 -8.30 -5.60 20.98
CA GLN A 23 -8.28 -4.22 20.46
C GLN A 23 -7.09 -3.92 19.54
N MET A 24 -6.03 -4.74 19.58
CA MET A 24 -4.91 -4.58 18.66
C MET A 24 -5.32 -5.05 17.26
N LYS A 25 -5.56 -4.09 16.37
CA LYS A 25 -5.95 -4.33 14.98
C LYS A 25 -4.80 -4.14 13.99
N SER A 26 -3.64 -3.67 14.42
CA SER A 26 -2.50 -3.45 13.53
C SER A 26 -1.16 -3.55 14.26
N MET A 27 -0.16 -4.05 13.53
CA MET A 27 1.24 -4.09 13.93
C MET A 27 2.09 -3.66 12.74
N LEU A 28 3.03 -2.74 12.98
CA LEU A 28 3.92 -2.22 11.96
C LEU A 28 5.32 -2.78 12.16
N PHE A 29 5.89 -3.34 11.10
CA PHE A 29 7.28 -3.77 11.01
C PHE A 29 7.97 -2.84 10.01
N PRO A 30 8.56 -1.72 10.49
CA PRO A 30 8.99 -0.61 9.65
C PRO A 30 10.24 -0.92 8.82
N GLN A 31 11.04 -1.91 9.24
CA GLN A 31 12.28 -2.28 8.58
C GLN A 31 12.59 -3.76 8.78
N PHE A 32 13.25 -4.34 7.78
CA PHE A 32 13.80 -5.69 7.84
C PHE A 32 15.28 -5.67 7.45
N LYS A 33 16.09 -6.48 8.13
CA LYS A 33 17.52 -6.64 7.82
C LYS A 33 17.75 -7.52 6.59
N THR A 34 16.87 -8.49 6.40
CA THR A 34 16.89 -9.47 5.31
C THR A 34 15.50 -9.52 4.70
N ASN A 35 15.37 -10.07 3.48
CA ASN A 35 14.06 -10.29 2.89
C ASN A 35 13.20 -11.14 3.84
N PRO A 36 12.06 -10.63 4.33
CA PRO A 36 11.22 -11.37 5.26
C PRO A 36 10.37 -12.44 4.58
N ILE A 37 10.32 -12.50 3.24
CA ILE A 37 9.47 -13.44 2.51
C ILE A 37 10.29 -14.61 1.96
N THR A 38 9.83 -15.83 2.25
CA THR A 38 10.37 -17.06 1.68
C THR A 38 9.22 -17.95 1.22
N GLY A 39 9.01 -18.05 -0.10
CA GLY A 39 7.87 -18.77 -0.66
C GLY A 39 6.53 -18.25 -0.12
N TRP A 40 5.79 -19.13 0.56
CA TRP A 40 4.49 -18.83 1.17
C TRP A 40 4.59 -18.47 2.65
N GLN A 41 5.72 -17.93 3.10
CA GLN A 41 5.96 -17.61 4.51
C GLN A 41 6.54 -16.20 4.67
N ILE A 42 6.21 -15.57 5.79
CA ILE A 42 6.80 -14.32 6.25
C ILE A 42 7.47 -14.50 7.61
N SER A 43 8.71 -14.02 7.73
CA SER A 43 9.45 -13.95 8.98
C SER A 43 9.29 -12.57 9.61
N LEU A 44 8.61 -12.51 10.75
CA LEU A 44 8.35 -11.29 11.49
C LEU A 44 9.19 -11.25 12.77
N PRO A 45 9.91 -10.14 13.06
CA PRO A 45 10.66 -9.99 14.30
C PRO A 45 9.81 -10.29 15.54
N LYS A 46 10.34 -11.12 16.44
CA LYS A 46 9.71 -11.56 17.71
C LYS A 46 8.47 -12.44 17.58
N ILE A 47 7.83 -12.52 16.41
CA ILE A 47 6.68 -13.42 16.18
C ILE A 47 7.16 -14.73 15.55
N GLY A 48 8.16 -14.67 14.66
CA GLY A 48 8.69 -15.83 13.96
C GLY A 48 8.15 -15.98 12.55
N ILE A 49 8.23 -17.20 12.02
CA ILE A 49 7.84 -17.55 10.65
C ILE A 49 6.35 -17.92 10.63
N ILE A 50 5.60 -17.27 9.74
CA ILE A 50 4.14 -17.44 9.63
C ILE A 50 3.80 -17.77 8.18
N PRO A 51 3.00 -18.81 7.92
CA PRO A 51 2.48 -19.06 6.57
C PRO A 51 1.53 -17.93 6.15
N ILE A 52 1.65 -17.50 4.89
CA ILE A 52 0.84 -16.45 4.29
C ILE A 52 0.30 -16.91 2.94
N ASN A 53 -0.87 -16.38 2.57
CA ASN A 53 -1.32 -16.41 1.19
C ASN A 53 -0.76 -15.18 0.45
N LEU A 54 0.26 -15.40 -0.37
CA LEU A 54 0.89 -14.34 -1.16
C LEU A 54 0.10 -14.12 -2.45
N HIS A 55 -0.82 -13.14 -2.43
CA HIS A 55 -1.72 -12.83 -3.56
C HIS A 55 -0.99 -12.46 -4.86
N ARG A 56 0.23 -11.91 -4.77
CA ARG A 56 1.06 -11.52 -5.91
C ARG A 56 2.53 -11.81 -5.58
N PRO A 57 3.30 -12.42 -6.50
CA PRO A 57 4.73 -12.58 -6.31
C PRO A 57 5.40 -11.19 -6.19
N ILE A 58 6.47 -11.12 -5.40
CA ILE A 58 7.28 -9.91 -5.33
C ILE A 58 8.01 -9.77 -6.68
N PRO A 59 7.87 -8.64 -7.39
CA PRO A 59 8.51 -8.47 -8.70
C PRO A 59 10.04 -8.51 -8.58
N GLU A 60 10.70 -8.92 -9.67
CA GLU A 60 12.17 -8.92 -9.74
C GLU A 60 12.74 -7.51 -9.56
N GLY A 61 13.85 -7.40 -8.83
CA GLY A 61 14.48 -6.11 -8.52
C GLY A 61 13.79 -5.31 -7.40
N PHE A 62 12.74 -5.83 -6.78
CA PHE A 62 12.08 -5.20 -5.63
C PHE A 62 12.49 -5.84 -4.30
N VAL A 63 12.65 -4.99 -3.29
CA VAL A 63 12.97 -5.36 -1.90
C VAL A 63 11.82 -4.96 -0.99
N VAL A 64 11.42 -5.84 -0.08
CA VAL A 64 10.41 -5.54 0.94
C VAL A 64 11.02 -4.64 2.03
N LYS A 65 10.52 -3.42 2.15
CA LYS A 65 10.99 -2.44 3.15
C LYS A 65 10.21 -2.52 4.45
N GLN A 66 8.90 -2.75 4.35
CA GLN A 66 7.99 -2.69 5.49
C GLN A 66 6.86 -3.71 5.33
N ALA A 67 6.40 -4.24 6.46
CA ALA A 67 5.21 -5.07 6.53
C ALA A 67 4.26 -4.49 7.58
N ARG A 68 2.99 -4.36 7.24
CA ARG A 68 1.93 -4.01 8.18
C ARG A 68 0.96 -5.17 8.29
N VAL A 69 0.94 -5.80 9.45
CA VAL A 69 -0.04 -6.82 9.78
C VAL A 69 -1.28 -6.12 10.30
N LEU A 70 -2.44 -6.39 9.72
CA LEU A 70 -3.68 -5.72 10.05
C LEU A 70 -4.84 -6.70 10.15
N ARG A 71 -5.73 -6.48 11.10
CA ARG A 71 -6.98 -7.24 11.26
C ARG A 71 -8.12 -6.44 10.66
N LYS A 72 -8.71 -6.96 9.58
CA LYS A 72 -9.92 -6.42 8.94
C LYS A 72 -10.99 -7.49 8.99
N ALA A 73 -12.18 -7.11 9.47
CA ALA A 73 -13.24 -8.06 9.79
C ALA A 73 -12.65 -9.24 10.62
N ASP A 74 -12.82 -10.46 10.14
CA ASP A 74 -12.37 -11.68 10.82
C ASP A 74 -11.07 -12.26 10.27
N ARG A 75 -10.33 -11.50 9.46
CA ARG A 75 -9.05 -11.96 8.87
C ARG A 75 -7.87 -11.05 9.19
N TRP A 76 -6.70 -11.66 9.23
CA TRP A 76 -5.42 -10.96 9.25
C TRP A 76 -4.88 -10.86 7.83
N GLU A 77 -4.48 -9.65 7.45
CA GLU A 77 -3.83 -9.35 6.18
C GLU A 77 -2.45 -8.79 6.44
N VAL A 78 -1.54 -9.01 5.49
CA VAL A 78 -0.22 -8.38 5.49
C VAL A 78 -0.14 -7.43 4.30
N VAL A 79 0.10 -6.16 4.58
CA VAL A 79 0.40 -5.16 3.55
C VAL A 79 1.90 -4.99 3.48
N LEU A 80 2.48 -5.35 2.33
CA LEU A 80 3.91 -5.21 2.06
C LEU A 80 4.15 -3.92 1.30
N THR A 81 5.13 -3.14 1.76
CA THR A 81 5.71 -2.03 1.01
C THR A 81 7.01 -2.51 0.40
N ILE A 82 7.10 -2.42 -0.92
CA ILE A 82 8.27 -2.81 -1.70
C ILE A 82 8.89 -1.59 -2.35
N GLU A 83 10.20 -1.64 -2.55
CA GLU A 83 11.00 -0.60 -3.19
C GLU A 83 11.91 -1.24 -4.22
N SER A 84 12.13 -0.56 -5.34
CA SER A 84 13.12 -0.93 -6.34
C SER A 84 13.87 0.33 -6.75
N GLU A 85 15.18 0.19 -6.97
CA GLU A 85 15.97 1.22 -7.61
C GLU A 85 15.69 1.18 -9.11
N VAL A 86 14.63 1.88 -9.52
CA VAL A 86 14.35 2.09 -10.94
C VAL A 86 15.21 3.26 -11.40
N SER A 87 16.15 3.00 -12.31
CA SER A 87 16.83 4.06 -13.05
C SER A 87 15.77 4.84 -13.84
N ARG A 88 15.38 6.01 -13.34
CA ARG A 88 14.58 6.92 -14.14
C ARG A 88 15.47 7.41 -15.26
N PRO A 89 15.11 7.23 -16.54
CA PRO A 89 15.86 7.88 -17.59
C PRO A 89 15.84 9.38 -17.31
N GLU A 90 17.01 10.01 -17.26
CA GLU A 90 17.14 11.47 -17.33
C GLU A 90 16.81 11.90 -18.76
N ALA A 91 15.58 11.63 -19.18
CA ALA A 91 15.09 12.11 -20.45
C ALA A 91 14.92 13.62 -20.30
N GLN A 92 15.82 14.37 -20.93
CA GLN A 92 15.54 15.77 -21.19
C GLN A 92 14.27 15.81 -22.06
N PRO A 93 13.24 16.58 -21.68
CA PRO A 93 12.08 16.78 -22.53
C PRO A 93 12.58 17.25 -23.90
N HIS A 94 12.32 16.47 -24.94
CA HIS A 94 12.70 16.77 -26.31
C HIS A 94 11.47 16.61 -27.19
N GLY A 95 11.39 17.39 -28.27
CA GLY A 95 10.21 17.46 -29.13
C GLY A 95 9.21 18.53 -28.70
N GLU A 96 8.00 18.45 -29.25
CA GLU A 96 6.92 19.40 -28.98
C GLU A 96 6.17 19.02 -27.69
N ALA A 97 5.69 20.03 -26.97
CA ALA A 97 4.89 19.80 -25.77
C ALA A 97 3.52 19.25 -26.16
N ILE A 98 3.18 18.07 -25.63
CA ILE A 98 1.86 17.45 -25.81
C ILE A 98 0.94 17.89 -24.67
N GLY A 99 -0.14 18.56 -25.02
CA GLY A 99 -1.22 18.86 -24.07
C GLY A 99 -2.03 17.60 -23.78
N ILE A 100 -2.27 17.30 -22.51
CA ILE A 100 -3.08 16.16 -22.06
C ILE A 100 -4.33 16.69 -21.36
N ASP A 101 -5.51 16.29 -21.85
CA ASP A 101 -6.80 16.51 -21.20
C ASP A 101 -7.44 15.17 -20.82
N LEU A 102 -7.89 15.05 -19.57
CA LEU A 102 -8.47 13.84 -19.01
C LEU A 102 -9.96 14.06 -18.76
N GLY A 103 -10.81 13.25 -19.40
CA GLY A 103 -12.26 13.46 -19.40
C GLY A 103 -13.09 12.23 -19.02
N LEU A 104 -14.39 12.47 -18.83
CA LEU A 104 -15.38 11.44 -18.55
C LEU A 104 -16.04 10.86 -19.82
N GLU A 105 -16.03 11.62 -20.91
CA GLU A 105 -16.49 11.18 -22.23
C GLU A 105 -15.36 10.39 -22.94
N LYS A 106 -14.16 10.99 -22.99
CA LYS A 106 -12.92 10.38 -23.46
C LYS A 106 -11.92 10.38 -22.32
N PHE A 107 -11.25 9.25 -22.07
CA PHE A 107 -10.34 9.11 -20.93
C PHE A 107 -9.10 9.98 -21.08
N LEU A 108 -8.52 10.01 -22.28
CA LEU A 108 -7.37 10.84 -22.62
C LEU A 108 -7.62 11.50 -23.98
N THR A 109 -7.38 12.79 -24.06
CA THR A 109 -7.29 13.56 -25.29
C THR A 109 -5.94 14.24 -25.33
N THR A 110 -5.21 14.10 -26.44
CA THR A 110 -3.93 14.79 -26.65
C THR A 110 -4.07 15.93 -27.65
N SER A 111 -3.18 16.92 -27.59
CA SER A 111 -3.09 17.99 -28.60
C SER A 111 -2.84 17.46 -30.02
N ASP A 112 -2.27 16.26 -30.13
CA ASP A 112 -1.97 15.58 -31.39
C ASP A 112 -3.17 14.83 -31.97
N ARG A 113 -4.37 15.09 -31.43
CA ARG A 113 -5.64 14.47 -31.82
C ARG A 113 -5.70 12.96 -31.56
N GLU A 114 -4.91 12.47 -30.61
CA GLU A 114 -5.08 11.13 -30.08
C GLU A 114 -6.21 11.11 -29.06
N PHE A 115 -7.06 10.09 -29.12
CA PHE A 115 -8.19 9.92 -28.22
C PHE A 115 -8.22 8.50 -27.68
N ILE A 116 -8.06 8.35 -26.36
CA ILE A 116 -8.26 7.06 -25.69
C ILE A 116 -9.69 7.01 -25.14
N ALA A 117 -10.46 6.04 -25.61
CA ALA A 117 -11.82 5.81 -25.17
C ALA A 117 -11.87 5.47 -23.67
N ARG A 118 -12.93 5.93 -23.00
CA ARG A 118 -13.12 5.64 -21.58
C ARG A 118 -13.30 4.14 -21.35
N PRO A 119 -12.48 3.52 -20.48
CA PRO A 119 -12.75 2.16 -20.02
C PRO A 119 -14.08 2.14 -19.26
N ARG A 120 -15.08 1.38 -19.76
CA ARG A 120 -16.43 1.33 -19.17
C ARG A 120 -16.52 0.45 -17.91
N PHE A 121 -15.43 -0.21 -17.51
CA PHE A 121 -15.42 -1.10 -16.35
C PHE A 121 -15.69 -0.36 -15.03
N LEU A 122 -15.34 0.93 -14.95
CA LEU A 122 -15.64 1.74 -13.77
C LEU A 122 -17.15 1.87 -13.56
N THR A 123 -17.94 2.09 -14.62
CA THR A 123 -19.39 2.23 -14.49
C THR A 123 -20.06 0.94 -14.03
N SER A 124 -19.60 -0.22 -14.52
CA SER A 124 -20.11 -1.51 -14.05
C SER A 124 -19.74 -1.78 -12.58
N LEU A 125 -18.48 -1.51 -12.19
CA LEU A 125 -18.03 -1.68 -10.81
C LEU A 125 -18.72 -0.72 -9.84
N TYR A 126 -18.98 0.54 -10.24
CA TYR A 126 -19.72 1.50 -9.43
C TYR A 126 -21.18 1.07 -9.21
N ARG A 127 -21.85 0.56 -10.25
CA ARG A 127 -23.21 0.02 -10.13
C ARG A 127 -23.26 -1.17 -9.17
N GLU A 128 -22.30 -2.08 -9.27
CA GLU A 128 -22.18 -3.23 -8.37
C GLU A 128 -21.93 -2.79 -6.92
N LEU A 129 -21.06 -1.79 -6.72
CA LEU A 129 -20.80 -1.21 -5.41
C LEU A 129 -22.03 -0.51 -4.80
N GLU A 130 -22.84 0.18 -5.60
CA GLU A 130 -24.11 0.76 -5.14
C GLU A 130 -25.10 -0.31 -4.68
N LEU A 131 -25.25 -1.39 -5.45
CA LEU A 131 -26.12 -2.51 -5.08
C LEU A 131 -25.70 -3.15 -3.75
N LEU A 132 -24.38 -3.29 -3.51
CA LEU A 132 -23.83 -3.87 -2.28
C LEU A 132 -23.94 -2.95 -1.05
N ARG A 133 -24.18 -1.65 -1.23
CA ARG A 133 -24.30 -0.67 -0.13
C ARG A 133 -25.71 -0.49 0.41
N VAL A 134 -26.72 -1.06 -0.26
CA VAL A 134 -28.14 -0.96 0.12
C VAL A 134 -28.58 -2.13 1.02
N THR A 135 -27.69 -3.10 1.29
CA THR A 135 -27.79 -4.12 2.35
C THR A 135 -27.00 -3.73 3.58
#